data_AF-A0A7R7VM15-F1
#
_entry.id   AF-A0A7R7VM15-F1
#
_cell.length_a   1.000
_cell.length_b   1.000
_cell.length_c   1.000
_cell.angle_alpha   90.00
_cell.angle_beta   90.00
_cell.angle_gamma   90.00
#
_symmetry.space_group_name_H-M   'P 1'
#
loop_
_entity.id
_entity.type
_entity.pdbx_description
1 polymer ?
#
loop_
_entity_poly.entity_id
_entity_poly.type
_entity_poly.pdbx_seq_one_letter_code
_entity_poly.pdbx_strand_id
1 'polypeptide(L)'
;MGHGTDKSSFDWQYVTDMMVQRYAHTLESVVSTDVTANTKQLHDDLKLLDPFFNFGGRNITAEAERRATQFIPFRAPTQGVAAHAVRSIADSVCFTLLEAFDEPDYHTAVSIIQDLINYLSWTTLKECQGCADNEVCVILIRPMGISENWGNPTFHDIKNPGVEYWGWDFVPGPTELDDS
;
A
#
# COMPACT_ATOMS: atom_id res chain seq x y z
N MET A 1 -23.61 28.81 -24.37
CA MET A 1 -22.51 27.86 -24.70
C MET A 1 -22.31 26.99 -23.48
N GLY A 2 -22.78 25.74 -23.51
CA GLY A 2 -22.57 24.78 -22.44
C GLY A 2 -21.24 24.06 -22.68
N HIS A 3 -20.31 24.14 -21.72
CA HIS A 3 -19.17 23.24 -21.70
C HIS A 3 -19.69 21.86 -21.29
N GLY A 4 -19.88 20.97 -22.27
CA GLY A 4 -20.16 19.57 -22.01
C GLY A 4 -18.96 18.95 -21.29
N THR A 5 -19.07 18.81 -19.97
CA THR A 5 -18.17 18.01 -19.16
C THR A 5 -18.59 16.55 -19.27
N ASP A 6 -18.43 15.98 -20.47
CA ASP A 6 -18.61 14.55 -20.68
C ASP A 6 -17.30 13.95 -21.19
N LYS A 7 -16.24 14.19 -20.42
CA LYS A 7 -15.10 13.28 -20.41
C LYS A 7 -15.45 12.22 -19.38
N SER A 8 -15.75 11.02 -19.82
CA SER A 8 -15.89 9.87 -18.93
C SER A 8 -14.65 9.78 -18.05
N SER A 9 -14.77 10.18 -16.78
CA SER A 9 -13.69 10.03 -15.79
C SER A 9 -13.54 8.55 -15.52
N PHE A 10 -12.31 8.04 -15.57
CA PHE A 10 -12.02 6.65 -15.22
C PHE A 10 -11.71 6.57 -13.73
N ASP A 11 -12.36 5.64 -13.04
CA ASP A 11 -12.19 5.44 -11.60
C ASP A 11 -10.89 4.66 -11.30
N TRP A 12 -9.78 5.41 -11.21
CA TRP A 12 -8.49 4.86 -10.77
C TRP A 12 -8.45 4.54 -9.28
N GLN A 13 -9.36 5.11 -8.47
CA GLN A 13 -9.44 4.80 -7.05
C GLN A 13 -9.86 3.36 -6.87
N TYR A 14 -10.91 2.92 -7.57
CA TYR A 14 -11.35 1.51 -7.54
C TYR A 14 -10.24 0.52 -7.88
N VAL A 15 -9.45 0.80 -8.93
CA VAL A 15 -8.32 -0.05 -9.32
C VAL A 15 -7.24 -0.08 -8.22
N THR A 16 -6.95 1.08 -7.63
CA THR A 16 -5.96 1.19 -6.54
C THR A 16 -6.42 0.43 -5.30
N ASP A 17 -7.69 0.56 -4.92
CA ASP A 17 -8.27 -0.12 -3.77
C ASP A 17 -8.21 -1.64 -3.94
N MET A 18 -8.52 -2.14 -5.15
CA MET A 18 -8.39 -3.57 -5.46
C MET A 18 -6.95 -4.08 -5.32
N MET A 19 -5.95 -3.29 -5.74
CA MET A 19 -4.54 -3.64 -5.59
C MET A 19 -4.12 -3.66 -4.11
N VAL A 20 -4.47 -2.62 -3.35
CA VAL A 20 -4.14 -2.51 -1.92
C VAL A 20 -4.79 -3.66 -1.15
N GLN A 21 -6.08 -3.93 -1.38
CA GLN A 21 -6.80 -5.04 -0.74
C GLN A 21 -6.19 -6.39 -1.05
N ARG A 22 -5.71 -6.61 -2.28
CA ARG A 22 -5.08 -7.88 -2.66
C ARG A 22 -3.74 -8.08 -1.96
N TYR A 23 -2.90 -7.05 -1.96
CA TYR A 23 -1.48 -7.23 -1.67
C TYR A 23 -1.09 -6.82 -0.26
N ALA A 24 -1.72 -5.80 0.34
CA ALA A 24 -1.23 -5.20 1.58
C ALA A 24 -1.04 -6.22 2.70
N HIS A 25 -2.14 -6.82 3.19
CA HIS A 25 -2.07 -7.77 4.30
C HIS A 25 -1.28 -9.04 3.96
N THR A 26 -1.32 -9.46 2.70
CA THR A 26 -0.62 -10.68 2.31
C THR A 26 0.89 -10.47 2.26
N LEU A 27 1.38 -9.32 1.78
CA LEU A 27 2.81 -8.98 1.83
C LEU A 27 3.34 -9.02 3.26
N GLU A 28 2.62 -8.45 4.22
CA GLU A 28 2.96 -8.51 5.65
C GLU A 28 2.96 -9.94 6.20
N SER A 29 1.93 -10.72 5.87
CA SER A 29 1.86 -12.10 6.34
C SER A 29 3.03 -12.95 5.84
N VAL A 30 3.49 -12.72 4.61
CA VAL A 30 4.54 -13.52 3.96
C VAL A 30 5.91 -13.24 4.57
N VAL A 31 6.17 -12.02 5.04
CA VAL A 31 7.44 -11.66 5.70
C VAL A 31 7.43 -11.88 7.21
N SER A 32 6.27 -12.21 7.79
CA SER A 32 6.18 -12.54 9.22
C SER A 32 6.88 -13.86 9.51
N THR A 33 7.82 -13.82 10.47
CA THR A 33 8.56 -15.02 10.92
C THR A 33 7.66 -16.06 11.59
N ASP A 34 6.45 -15.66 12.01
CA ASP A 34 5.46 -16.56 12.60
C ASP A 34 4.72 -17.41 11.55
N VAL A 35 4.74 -16.97 10.29
CA VAL A 35 4.04 -17.61 9.16
C VAL A 35 5.03 -18.35 8.25
N THR A 36 6.15 -17.72 7.92
CA THR A 36 7.09 -18.22 6.92
C THR A 36 8.45 -18.47 7.55
N ALA A 37 8.84 -19.75 7.73
CA ALA A 37 10.08 -20.10 8.44
C ALA A 37 11.26 -20.52 7.54
N ASN A 38 11.03 -20.72 6.23
CA ASN A 38 12.05 -21.14 5.28
C ASN A 38 11.69 -20.76 3.83
N THR A 39 12.68 -20.82 2.92
CA THR A 39 12.53 -20.48 1.49
C THR A 39 11.39 -21.24 0.81
N LYS A 40 11.17 -22.52 1.17
CA LYS A 40 10.12 -23.32 0.53
C LYS A 40 8.72 -22.82 0.89
N GLN A 41 8.48 -22.52 2.16
CA GLN A 41 7.21 -21.92 2.61
C GLN A 41 7.03 -20.54 1.97
N LEU A 42 8.08 -19.72 1.94
CA LEU A 42 8.05 -18.41 1.28
C LEU A 42 7.60 -18.54 -0.18
N HIS A 43 8.18 -19.48 -0.92
CA HIS A 43 7.79 -19.74 -2.30
C HIS A 43 6.34 -20.23 -2.43
N ASP A 44 5.86 -21.05 -1.49
CA ASP A 44 4.49 -21.54 -1.50
C ASP A 44 3.49 -20.40 -1.20
N ASP A 45 3.82 -19.48 -0.31
CA ASP A 45 2.98 -18.32 0.01
C ASP A 45 3.00 -17.26 -1.11
N LEU A 46 4.17 -17.04 -1.74
CA LEU A 46 4.29 -16.21 -2.95
C LEU A 46 3.45 -16.76 -4.11
N LYS A 47 3.29 -18.08 -4.24
CA LYS A 47 2.37 -18.68 -5.23
C LYS A 47 0.90 -18.36 -4.95
N LEU A 48 0.51 -18.16 -3.69
CA LEU A 48 -0.88 -17.81 -3.34
C LEU A 48 -1.21 -16.36 -3.70
N LEU A 49 -0.20 -15.48 -3.65
CA LEU A 49 -0.32 -14.11 -4.13
C LEU A 49 -0.66 -14.06 -5.62
N ASP A 50 -0.28 -15.09 -6.38
CA ASP A 50 -0.50 -15.07 -7.81
C ASP A 50 -0.62 -16.47 -8.48
N PRO A 51 -1.82 -16.83 -8.98
CA PRO A 51 -2.02 -18.06 -9.75
C PRO A 51 -1.26 -18.09 -11.09
N PHE A 52 -0.67 -16.98 -11.53
CA PHE A 52 0.13 -16.86 -12.75
C PHE A 52 1.64 -17.04 -12.51
N PHE A 53 2.09 -17.52 -11.34
CA PHE A 53 3.44 -18.06 -11.18
C PHE A 53 3.65 -19.27 -12.10
N ASN A 54 3.99 -19.02 -13.36
CA ASN A 54 4.28 -20.06 -14.32
C ASN A 54 5.78 -20.34 -14.35
N PHE A 55 6.16 -21.46 -13.73
CA PHE A 55 7.51 -22.03 -13.60
C PHE A 55 8.21 -22.43 -14.91
N GLY A 56 7.67 -22.04 -16.06
CA GLY A 56 8.07 -22.56 -17.37
C GLY A 56 8.42 -21.47 -18.35
N GLY A 57 9.67 -20.98 -18.30
CA GLY A 57 10.43 -20.39 -19.41
C GLY A 57 9.81 -19.24 -20.20
N ARG A 58 8.73 -18.61 -19.72
CA ARG A 58 8.16 -17.41 -20.35
C ARG A 58 8.98 -16.19 -20.01
N ASN A 59 9.01 -15.24 -20.94
CA ASN A 59 9.68 -13.97 -20.75
C ASN A 59 9.17 -13.28 -19.49
N ILE A 60 10.03 -13.15 -18.47
CA ILE A 60 9.75 -12.58 -17.15
C ILE A 60 9.07 -11.21 -17.30
N THR A 61 9.48 -10.41 -18.29
CA THR A 61 8.89 -9.10 -18.58
C THR A 61 7.43 -9.20 -19.01
N ALA A 62 7.08 -10.14 -19.89
CA ALA A 62 5.71 -10.29 -20.37
C ALA A 62 4.77 -10.84 -19.28
N GLU A 63 5.28 -11.68 -18.38
CA GLU A 63 4.50 -12.16 -17.24
C GLU A 63 4.33 -11.06 -16.19
N ALA A 64 5.36 -10.26 -15.92
CA ALA A 64 5.27 -9.08 -15.06
C ALA A 64 4.23 -8.07 -15.59
N GLU A 65 4.24 -7.74 -16.89
CA GLU A 65 3.25 -6.86 -17.53
C GLU A 65 1.82 -7.41 -17.41
N ARG A 66 1.65 -8.71 -17.57
CA ARG A 66 0.33 -9.35 -17.43
C ARG A 66 -0.18 -9.29 -16.00
N ARG A 67 0.70 -9.48 -15.02
CA ARG A 67 0.38 -9.42 -13.58
C ARG A 67 0.08 -8.01 -13.12
N ALA A 68 0.88 -7.05 -13.58
CA ALA A 68 0.70 -5.64 -13.29
C ALA A 68 -0.64 -5.09 -13.82
N THR A 69 -1.16 -5.71 -14.89
CA THR A 69 -2.43 -5.30 -15.49
C THR A 69 -3.65 -6.10 -15.01
N GLN A 70 -3.50 -7.06 -14.09
CA GLN A 70 -4.62 -7.94 -13.70
C GLN A 70 -5.82 -7.19 -13.11
N PHE A 71 -5.57 -6.07 -12.42
CA PHE A 71 -6.60 -5.21 -11.84
C PHE A 71 -6.98 -4.03 -12.75
N ILE A 72 -6.30 -3.87 -13.89
CA ILE A 72 -6.50 -2.76 -14.82
C ILE A 72 -7.41 -3.25 -15.95
N PRO A 73 -8.67 -2.78 -16.04
CA PRO A 73 -9.57 -3.16 -17.11
C PRO A 73 -8.97 -2.84 -18.48
N PHE A 74 -9.23 -3.69 -19.47
CA PHE A 74 -8.75 -3.47 -20.85
C PHE A 74 -9.14 -2.11 -21.44
N ARG A 75 -10.29 -1.56 -21.02
CA ARG A 75 -10.78 -0.25 -21.47
C ARG A 75 -10.23 0.94 -20.66
N ALA A 76 -9.35 0.68 -19.69
CA ALA A 76 -8.78 1.73 -18.86
C ALA A 76 -7.88 2.66 -19.70
N PRO A 77 -7.89 3.98 -19.45
CA PRO A 77 -6.99 4.91 -20.11
C PRO A 77 -5.52 4.49 -19.93
N THR A 78 -4.72 4.64 -20.97
CA THR A 78 -3.27 4.38 -20.91
C THR A 78 -2.48 5.64 -20.56
N GLN A 79 -3.08 6.81 -20.78
CA GLN A 79 -2.46 8.11 -20.58
C GLN A 79 -2.97 8.79 -19.31
N GLY A 80 -2.13 9.63 -18.73
CA GLY A 80 -2.46 10.46 -17.56
C GLY A 80 -1.74 10.00 -16.30
N VAL A 81 -1.61 10.92 -15.33
CA VAL A 81 -0.80 10.72 -14.14
C VAL A 81 -1.26 9.50 -13.33
N ALA A 82 -2.57 9.36 -13.09
CA ALA A 82 -3.13 8.21 -12.36
C ALA A 82 -2.90 6.90 -13.10
N ALA A 83 -3.09 6.91 -14.43
CA ALA A 83 -2.88 5.75 -15.29
C ALA A 83 -1.43 5.25 -15.28
N HIS A 84 -0.46 6.18 -15.25
CA HIS A 84 0.97 5.87 -15.18
C HIS A 84 1.37 5.44 -13.77
N ALA A 85 0.88 6.11 -12.73
CA ALA A 85 1.20 5.81 -11.34
C ALA A 85 0.73 4.39 -10.95
N VAL A 86 -0.52 4.04 -11.26
CA VAL A 86 -1.08 2.72 -10.94
C VAL A 86 -0.32 1.61 -11.68
N ARG A 87 -0.03 1.79 -12.98
CA ARG A 87 0.77 0.82 -13.74
C ARG A 87 2.18 0.68 -13.19
N SER A 88 2.84 1.79 -12.88
CA SER A 88 4.19 1.77 -12.31
C SER A 88 4.25 1.04 -10.98
N ILE A 89 3.27 1.27 -10.08
CA ILE A 89 3.19 0.56 -8.80
C ILE A 89 2.93 -0.93 -9.04
N ALA A 90 2.03 -1.27 -9.97
CA ALA A 90 1.71 -2.64 -10.29
C ALA A 90 2.93 -3.39 -10.86
N ASP A 91 3.69 -2.75 -11.74
CA ASP A 91 4.94 -3.25 -12.27
C ASP A 91 5.96 -3.47 -11.14
N SER A 92 6.18 -2.47 -10.28
CA SER A 92 7.09 -2.59 -9.13
C SER A 92 6.74 -3.78 -8.23
N VAL A 93 5.46 -3.94 -7.85
CA VAL A 93 5.01 -5.08 -7.03
C VAL A 93 5.33 -6.40 -7.74
N CYS A 94 4.99 -6.52 -9.03
CA CYS A 94 5.15 -7.78 -9.75
C CYS A 94 6.62 -8.14 -9.97
N PHE A 95 7.47 -7.17 -10.34
CA PHE A 95 8.90 -7.42 -10.53
C PHE A 95 9.58 -7.80 -9.22
N THR A 96 9.28 -7.09 -8.13
CA THR A 96 9.91 -7.39 -6.84
C THR A 96 9.46 -8.74 -6.27
N LEU A 97 8.18 -9.12 -6.44
CA LEU A 97 7.71 -10.45 -6.04
C LEU A 97 8.33 -11.57 -6.87
N LEU A 98 8.60 -11.33 -8.16
CA LEU A 98 9.31 -12.26 -9.02
C LEU A 98 10.77 -12.41 -8.61
N GLU A 99 11.44 -11.30 -8.33
CA GLU A 99 12.82 -11.28 -7.86
C GLU A 99 12.97 -12.03 -6.54
N ALA A 100 12.08 -11.77 -5.57
CA ALA A 100 12.06 -12.50 -4.29
C ALA A 100 11.76 -14.00 -4.46
N PHE A 101 11.01 -14.38 -5.49
CA PHE A 101 10.71 -15.78 -5.79
C PHE A 101 11.91 -16.53 -6.41
N ASP A 102 12.72 -15.84 -7.23
CA ASP A 102 13.90 -16.44 -7.86
C ASP A 102 15.12 -16.46 -6.92
N GLU A 103 15.06 -15.77 -5.78
CA GLU A 103 16.14 -15.68 -4.79
C GLU A 103 16.25 -16.98 -3.94
N PRO A 104 17.39 -17.71 -4.00
CA PRO A 104 17.58 -18.94 -3.24
C PRO A 104 17.73 -18.73 -1.72
N ASP A 105 18.26 -17.59 -1.27
CA ASP A 105 18.47 -17.31 0.15
C ASP A 105 17.21 -16.71 0.80
N TYR A 106 16.72 -17.38 1.85
CA TYR A 106 15.50 -16.95 2.55
C TYR A 106 15.58 -15.53 3.10
N HIS A 107 16.69 -15.17 3.74
CA HIS A 107 16.84 -13.86 4.37
C HIS A 107 16.88 -12.74 3.33
N THR A 108 17.55 -13.00 2.20
CA THR A 108 17.62 -12.08 1.07
C THR A 108 16.25 -11.91 0.42
N ALA A 109 15.53 -13.01 0.16
CA ALA A 109 14.18 -12.97 -0.39
C ALA A 109 13.19 -12.19 0.50
N VAL A 110 13.25 -12.39 1.82
CA VAL A 110 12.44 -11.63 2.79
C VAL A 110 12.81 -10.15 2.76
N SER A 111 14.11 -9.81 2.72
CA SER A 111 14.57 -8.41 2.66
C SER A 111 14.02 -7.69 1.42
N ILE A 112 14.02 -8.34 0.26
CA ILE A 112 13.47 -7.79 -0.99
C ILE A 112 11.98 -7.42 -0.83
N ILE A 113 11.20 -8.29 -0.19
CA ILE A 113 9.77 -8.03 0.06
C ILE A 113 9.57 -6.94 1.13
N GLN A 114 10.42 -6.91 2.17
CA GLN A 114 10.38 -5.85 3.18
C GLN A 114 10.70 -4.47 2.58
N ASP A 115 11.64 -4.39 1.64
CA ASP A 115 11.96 -3.17 0.92
C ASP A 115 10.76 -2.71 0.05
N LEU A 116 10.03 -3.65 -0.56
CA LEU A 116 8.78 -3.34 -1.27
C LEU A 116 7.72 -2.78 -0.32
N ILE A 117 7.50 -3.42 0.84
CA ILE A 117 6.55 -2.96 1.87
C ILE A 117 6.89 -1.52 2.29
N ASN A 118 8.17 -1.26 2.56
CA ASN A 118 8.66 0.06 2.94
C ASN A 118 8.44 1.09 1.82
N TYR A 119 8.75 0.74 0.58
CA TYR A 119 8.53 1.61 -0.58
C TYR A 119 7.06 1.95 -0.80
N LEU A 120 6.15 0.97 -0.72
CA LEU A 120 4.72 1.18 -0.92
C LEU A 120 4.11 1.99 0.20
N SER A 121 4.51 1.72 1.46
CA SER A 121 4.04 2.44 2.64
C SER A 121 2.50 2.58 2.68
N TRP A 122 1.76 1.58 2.19
CA TRP A 122 0.30 1.62 2.18
C TRP A 122 -0.24 1.74 3.60
N THR A 123 -1.29 2.53 3.77
CA THR A 123 -1.84 2.84 5.10
C THR A 123 -2.41 1.62 5.80
N THR A 124 -2.86 0.62 5.05
CA THR A 124 -3.31 -0.69 5.57
C THR A 124 -2.17 -1.51 6.18
N LEU A 125 -0.91 -1.17 5.91
CA LEU A 125 0.29 -1.77 6.51
C LEU A 125 0.72 -1.07 7.81
N LYS A 126 0.02 0.01 8.17
CA LYS A 126 0.33 0.82 9.35
C LYS A 126 -0.83 0.69 10.32
N GLU A 127 -0.94 -0.48 10.94
CA GLU A 127 -1.94 -0.72 11.99
C GLU A 127 -1.36 -0.37 13.37
N CYS A 128 -2.19 0.24 14.21
CA CYS A 128 -1.83 0.51 15.59
C CYS A 128 -2.40 -0.56 16.51
N GLN A 129 -1.59 -1.03 17.45
CA GLN A 129 -2.02 -2.05 18.41
C GLN A 129 -2.17 -1.45 19.80
N GLY A 130 -3.41 -1.45 20.32
CA GLY A 130 -3.70 -1.22 21.73
C GLY A 130 -3.42 0.20 22.26
N CYS A 131 -4.29 1.15 21.91
CA CYS A 131 -4.31 2.46 22.58
C CYS A 131 -4.92 2.35 23.99
N ALA A 132 -4.42 3.13 24.94
CA ALA A 132 -5.15 3.39 26.19
C ALA A 132 -6.42 4.25 25.94
N ASP A 133 -7.35 4.27 26.89
CA ASP A 133 -8.64 4.98 26.76
C ASP A 133 -8.51 6.49 26.45
N ASN A 134 -7.36 7.09 26.76
CA ASN A 134 -7.05 8.50 26.52
C ASN A 134 -6.01 8.74 25.42
N GLU A 135 -5.69 7.72 24.62
CA GLU A 135 -4.73 7.79 23.54
C GLU A 135 -5.40 7.59 22.18
N VAL A 136 -4.89 8.31 21.18
CA VAL A 136 -5.24 8.11 19.78
C VAL A 136 -3.99 7.75 19.02
N CYS A 137 -4.07 6.67 18.24
CA CYS A 137 -3.00 6.37 17.31
C CYS A 137 -3.14 7.23 16.06
N VAL A 138 -2.11 8.01 15.76
CA VAL A 138 -2.09 8.87 14.59
C VAL A 138 -1.22 8.21 13.52
N ILE A 139 -1.90 7.49 12.62
CA ILE A 139 -1.32 7.01 11.36
C ILE A 139 -1.38 8.18 10.38
N LEU A 140 -0.24 8.56 9.81
CA LEU A 140 -0.19 9.64 8.84
C LEU A 140 -0.94 9.24 7.55
N ILE A 141 -2.21 9.61 7.46
CA ILE A 141 -2.89 9.83 6.18
C ILE A 141 -2.76 11.34 5.94
N ARG A 142 -2.15 11.76 4.82
CA ARG A 142 -2.03 13.20 4.51
C ARG A 142 -3.41 13.87 4.69
N PRO A 143 -3.55 15.00 5.41
CA PRO A 143 -2.54 15.99 5.79
C PRO A 143 -2.14 16.00 7.28
N MET A 144 -2.39 14.95 8.06
CA MET A 144 -2.15 14.98 9.52
C MET A 144 -0.83 14.30 9.95
N GLY A 145 -0.25 14.83 11.04
CA GLY A 145 0.85 14.29 11.88
C GLY A 145 2.29 14.70 11.52
N ILE A 146 3.26 14.33 12.37
CA ILE A 146 4.68 14.76 12.29
C ILE A 146 5.56 13.79 11.49
N SER A 147 6.66 14.30 10.91
CA SER A 147 7.56 13.53 10.03
C SER A 147 8.13 12.25 10.65
N GLU A 148 8.34 12.28 11.96
CA GLU A 148 8.95 11.20 12.74
C GLU A 148 8.02 9.97 12.84
N ASN A 149 6.72 10.16 12.67
CA ASN A 149 5.70 9.10 12.68
C ASN A 149 5.63 8.30 11.36
N TRP A 150 6.45 8.63 10.35
CA TRP A 150 6.43 7.98 9.04
C TRP A 150 6.80 6.49 9.11
N GLY A 151 7.83 6.16 9.88
CA GLY A 151 8.34 4.79 10.03
C GLY A 151 7.82 4.08 11.27
N ASN A 152 7.46 4.82 12.32
CA ASN A 152 6.99 4.29 13.59
C ASN A 152 5.74 5.06 14.03
N PRO A 153 4.52 4.51 13.85
CA PRO A 153 3.32 5.16 14.36
C PRO A 153 3.40 5.29 15.87
N THR A 154 3.18 6.49 16.40
CA THR A 154 3.19 6.76 17.84
C THR A 154 1.80 7.10 18.35
N PHE A 155 1.55 6.74 19.61
CA PHE A 155 0.36 7.15 20.33
C PHE A 155 0.50 8.60 20.79
N HIS A 156 -0.59 9.35 20.70
CA HIS A 156 -0.67 10.72 21.19
C HIS A 156 -1.87 10.87 22.11
N ASP A 157 -1.81 11.83 23.04
CA ASP A 157 -2.97 12.22 23.83
C ASP A 157 -4.05 12.76 22.88
N ILE A 158 -5.29 12.34 23.08
CA ILE A 158 -6.45 12.79 22.31
C ILE A 158 -6.55 14.33 22.28
N LYS A 159 -6.15 15.01 23.35
CA LYS A 159 -6.18 16.47 23.46
C LYS A 159 -5.06 17.16 22.69
N ASN A 160 -4.01 16.45 22.32
CA ASN A 160 -2.88 16.99 21.57
C ASN A 160 -2.29 15.94 20.62
N PRO A 161 -2.97 15.61 19.50
CA PRO A 161 -2.58 14.54 18.60
C PRO A 161 -1.32 14.83 17.74
N GLY A 162 -0.65 15.98 17.93
CA GLY A 162 0.54 16.39 17.18
C GLY A 162 0.21 16.78 15.73
N VAL A 163 0.18 18.08 15.44
CA VAL A 163 -0.30 18.62 14.15
C VAL A 163 0.72 19.56 13.51
N GLU A 164 1.96 19.12 13.31
CA GLU A 164 2.96 19.99 12.66
C GLU A 164 3.81 19.25 11.64
N TYR A 165 3.31 19.21 10.40
CA TYR A 165 4.16 19.04 9.21
C TYR A 165 4.00 20.18 8.19
N TRP A 166 2.88 20.92 8.21
CA TRP A 166 2.63 22.07 7.31
C TRP A 166 2.78 23.45 7.97
N GLY A 167 3.06 23.53 9.28
CA GLY A 167 3.27 24.81 9.98
C GLY A 167 2.02 25.70 10.09
N TRP A 168 0.82 25.13 9.96
CA TRP A 168 -0.46 25.81 10.20
C TRP A 168 -1.21 25.12 11.34
N ASP A 169 -1.55 25.89 12.37
CA ASP A 169 -2.42 25.44 13.46
C ASP A 169 -3.79 25.05 12.89
N PHE A 170 -4.13 23.77 12.97
CA PHE A 170 -5.51 23.35 12.76
C PHE A 170 -6.31 23.80 13.99
N VAL A 171 -6.86 25.01 13.94
CA VAL A 171 -7.82 25.47 14.95
C VAL A 171 -9.10 24.65 14.75
N PRO A 172 -9.48 23.76 15.68
CA PRO A 172 -10.78 23.13 15.61
C PRO A 172 -11.82 24.26 15.73
N GLY A 173 -12.79 24.29 14.82
CA GLY A 173 -13.88 25.27 14.85
C GLY A 173 -14.60 25.26 16.21
N PRO A 174 -15.23 26.37 16.61
CA PRO A 174 -15.74 26.56 17.96
C PRO A 174 -16.76 25.46 18.32
N THR A 175 -16.51 24.78 19.43
CA THR A 175 -17.50 23.97 20.13
C THR A 175 -18.54 24.91 20.72
N GLU A 176 -19.67 25.11 20.03
CA GLU A 176 -20.91 25.53 20.68
C GLU A 176 -21.44 24.35 21.50
N LEU A 177 -21.07 24.33 22.77
CA LEU A 177 -21.79 23.66 23.84
C LEU A 177 -22.05 24.75 24.89
N ASP A 178 -23.01 25.61 24.58
CA ASP A 178 -23.67 26.41 25.61
C ASP A 178 -24.75 25.53 26.25
N ASP A 179 -24.45 25.08 27.47
CA ASP A 179 -25.37 24.40 28.36
C ASP A 179 -26.62 25.28 28.62
N SER A 180 -27.81 24.70 28.48
CA SER A 180 -29.07 25.17 29.07
C SER A 180 -29.50 24.27 30.22
#